data_AF-A0A178Y5Y2-F1
#
_entry.id   AF-A0A178Y5Y2-F1
#
_cell.length_a   1.000
_cell.length_b   1.000
_cell.length_c   1.000
_cell.angle_alpha   90.00
_cell.angle_beta   90.00
_cell.angle_gamma   90.00
#
_symmetry.space_group_name_H-M   'P 1'
#
loop_
_entity.id
_entity.type
_entity.pdbx_description
1 polymer ?
#
loop_
_entity_poly.entity_id
_entity_poly.type
_entity_poly.pdbx_seq_one_letter_code
_entity_poly.pdbx_strand_id
1 'polypeptide(L)'
;MAHVEAHAAQHVAHAEQQQHPIKLYLLVWGLLFVLSAFSYLVDYFGLQGFLRWSLILIFMMLKAGLIVAVFMHMAWERLALTYAILLPPLLVLVFVALMVSESNYVLFTRVAFFGTGP
;
A
#
# COMPACT_ATOMS: atom_id res chain seq x y z
N MET A 1 45.60 17.39 30.64
CA MET A 1 44.27 17.99 30.89
C MET A 1 43.51 18.27 29.58
N ALA A 2 44.16 18.68 28.48
CA ALA A 2 43.52 18.86 27.16
C ALA A 2 42.90 17.60 26.50
N HIS A 3 43.35 16.39 26.85
CA HIS A 3 42.78 15.13 26.31
C HIS A 3 41.43 14.74 26.93
N VAL A 4 41.07 15.30 28.08
CA VAL A 4 39.80 15.02 28.77
C VAL A 4 38.67 15.88 28.21
N GLU A 5 38.96 17.13 27.82
CA GLU A 5 37.99 18.03 27.17
C GLU A 5 37.63 17.56 25.76
N ALA A 6 38.56 16.95 25.02
CA ALA A 6 38.29 16.38 23.69
C ALA A 6 37.29 15.21 23.76
N HIS A 7 37.40 14.34 24.77
CA HIS A 7 36.45 13.23 24.97
C HIS A 7 35.07 13.69 25.47
N ALA A 8 35.02 14.77 26.26
CA ALA A 8 33.77 15.40 26.69
C ALA A 8 33.05 16.08 25.51
N ALA A 9 33.78 16.76 24.63
CA ALA A 9 33.21 17.39 23.43
C ALA A 9 32.70 16.35 22.40
N GLN A 10 33.37 15.18 22.30
CA GLN A 10 32.90 14.09 21.43
C GLN A 10 31.63 13.40 21.94
N HIS A 11 31.41 13.33 23.26
CA HIS A 11 30.17 12.77 23.83
C HIS A 11 28.95 13.68 23.68
N VAL A 12 29.15 15.01 23.64
CA VAL A 12 28.04 15.97 23.47
C VAL A 12 27.66 16.15 21.99
N ALA A 13 28.59 15.93 21.06
CA ALA A 13 28.34 16.04 19.62
C ALA A 13 27.56 14.85 18.98
N HIS A 14 27.31 13.78 19.73
CA HIS A 14 26.52 12.62 19.26
C HIS A 14 25.07 12.59 19.76
N ALA A 15 24.62 13.63 20.47
CA ALA A 15 23.29 13.68 21.07
C ALA A 15 22.22 14.43 20.25
N GLU A 16 22.58 15.02 19.10
CA GLU A 16 21.70 15.90 18.31
C GLU A 16 21.43 15.45 16.86
N GLN A 17 21.68 14.18 16.53
CA GLN A 17 21.32 13.60 15.24
C GLN A 17 20.39 12.40 15.45
N GLN A 18 19.19 12.45 14.86
CA GLN A 18 18.34 11.26 14.55
C GLN A 18 17.47 10.63 15.67
N GLN A 19 16.83 11.41 16.55
CA GLN A 19 15.86 10.86 17.52
C GLN A 19 14.41 10.65 17.02
N HIS A 20 14.05 11.07 15.81
CA HIS A 20 12.67 10.93 15.26
C HIS A 20 12.33 9.74 14.33
N PRO A 21 13.21 8.75 14.03
CA PRO A 21 12.81 7.59 13.21
C PRO A 21 12.00 6.52 13.97
N ILE A 22 12.33 6.25 15.24
CA ILE A 22 11.77 5.10 15.99
C ILE A 22 10.26 5.22 16.20
N LYS A 23 9.75 6.42 16.51
CA LYS A 23 8.31 6.64 16.70
C LYS A 23 7.52 6.40 15.41
N LEU A 24 8.06 6.76 14.25
CA LEU A 24 7.43 6.52 12.95
C LEU A 24 7.36 5.03 12.63
N TYR A 25 8.45 4.29 12.84
CA TYR A 25 8.44 2.84 12.62
C TYR A 25 7.44 2.12 13.53
N LEU A 26 7.34 2.49 14.81
CA LEU A 26 6.37 1.90 15.73
C LEU A 26 4.92 2.25 15.37
N LEU A 27 4.65 3.50 14.97
CA LEU A 27 3.32 3.92 14.51
C LEU A 27 2.90 3.13 13.26
N VAL A 28 3.81 2.99 12.30
CA VAL A 28 3.55 2.29 11.04
C VAL A 28 3.44 0.80 11.24
N TRP A 29 4.27 0.22 12.10
CA TRP A 29 4.13 -1.17 12.51
C TRP A 29 2.76 -1.43 13.14
N GLY A 30 2.31 -0.56 14.05
CA GLY A 30 0.96 -0.64 14.63
C GLY A 30 -0.13 -0.48 13.57
N LEU A 31 0.03 0.45 12.64
CA LEU A 31 -0.93 0.68 11.56
C LEU A 31 -1.00 -0.52 10.60
N LEU A 32 0.12 -1.13 10.25
CA LEU A 32 0.18 -2.37 9.46
C LEU A 32 -0.48 -3.53 10.19
N PHE A 33 -0.26 -3.66 11.50
CA PHE A 33 -0.92 -4.67 12.31
C PHE A 33 -2.44 -4.51 12.32
N VAL A 34 -2.92 -3.28 12.57
CA VAL A 34 -4.35 -2.94 12.53
C VAL A 34 -4.94 -3.23 11.15
N LEU A 35 -4.24 -2.83 10.09
CA LEU A 35 -4.68 -3.06 8.72
C LEU A 35 -4.75 -4.55 8.36
N SER A 36 -3.77 -5.34 8.82
CA SER A 36 -3.80 -6.81 8.69
C SER A 36 -4.96 -7.44 9.48
N ALA A 37 -5.26 -6.93 10.68
CA ALA A 37 -6.41 -7.39 11.45
C ALA A 37 -7.73 -7.06 10.74
N PHE A 38 -7.87 -5.86 10.17
CA PHE A 38 -9.04 -5.50 9.35
C PHE A 38 -9.19 -6.38 8.11
N SER A 39 -8.09 -6.71 7.43
CA SER A 39 -8.12 -7.65 6.30
C SER A 39 -8.67 -9.02 6.73
N TYR A 40 -8.27 -9.51 7.90
CA TYR A 40 -8.79 -10.77 8.45
C TYR A 40 -10.24 -10.66 8.90
N LEU A 41 -10.65 -9.50 9.43
CA LEU A 41 -12.01 -9.23 9.86
C LEU A 41 -12.99 -9.28 8.68
N VAL A 42 -12.59 -8.80 7.51
CA VAL A 42 -13.37 -8.93 6.27
C VAL A 42 -13.65 -10.38 5.91
N ASP A 43 -12.61 -11.22 6.00
CA ASP A 43 -12.75 -12.65 5.74
C ASP A 43 -13.66 -13.31 6.80
N TYR A 44 -13.61 -12.84 8.05
CA TYR A 44 -14.46 -13.32 9.13
C TYR A 44 -15.94 -12.93 8.97
N PHE A 45 -16.25 -11.73 8.45
CA PHE A 45 -17.62 -11.31 8.19
C PHE A 45 -18.29 -12.07 7.03
N GLY A 46 -17.57 -12.97 6.35
CA GLY A 46 -18.15 -13.86 5.35
C GLY A 46 -18.75 -13.10 4.17
N LEU A 47 -18.23 -11.91 3.85
CA LEU A 47 -18.70 -11.13 2.71
C LEU A 47 -18.52 -11.96 1.44
N GLN A 48 -19.61 -12.22 0.72
CA GLN A 48 -19.62 -13.03 -0.51
C GLN A 48 -19.73 -12.14 -1.75
N GLY A 49 -19.22 -12.64 -2.88
CA GLY A 49 -19.27 -11.95 -4.17
C GLY A 49 -18.20 -10.85 -4.33
N PHE A 50 -18.53 -9.82 -5.11
CA PHE A 50 -17.61 -8.74 -5.50
C PHE A 50 -17.06 -7.93 -4.31
N LEU A 51 -17.80 -7.88 -3.21
CA LEU A 51 -17.43 -7.08 -2.04
C LEU A 51 -16.17 -7.64 -1.35
N ARG A 52 -15.97 -8.96 -1.38
CA ARG A 52 -14.74 -9.59 -0.87
C ARG A 52 -13.53 -9.23 -1.73
N TRP A 53 -13.70 -9.32 -3.05
CA TRP A 53 -12.65 -9.03 -4.01
C TRP A 53 -12.18 -7.58 -3.93
N SER A 54 -13.10 -6.62 -3.84
CA SER A 54 -12.75 -5.21 -3.71
C SER A 54 -12.04 -4.92 -2.39
N LEU A 55 -12.53 -5.45 -1.27
CA LEU A 55 -11.90 -5.23 0.03
C LEU A 55 -10.51 -5.84 0.12
N ILE A 56 -10.31 -7.07 -0.36
CA ILE A 56 -8.98 -7.70 -0.37
C ILE A 56 -8.01 -6.85 -1.20
N LEU A 57 -8.42 -6.41 -2.39
CA LEU A 57 -7.59 -5.54 -3.23
C LEU A 57 -7.26 -4.20 -2.54
N ILE A 58 -8.24 -3.59 -1.85
CA ILE A 58 -8.05 -2.34 -1.10
C ILE A 58 -7.06 -2.55 0.05
N PHE A 59 -7.22 -3.60 0.86
CA PHE A 59 -6.29 -3.90 1.96
C PHE A 59 -4.89 -4.24 1.46
N MET A 60 -4.79 -4.93 0.32
CA MET A 60 -3.53 -5.27 -0.32
C MET A 60 -2.82 -4.01 -0.86
N MET A 61 -3.56 -3.07 -1.45
CA MET A 61 -3.05 -1.78 -1.91
C MET A 61 -2.63 -0.88 -0.75
N LEU A 62 -3.48 -0.75 0.29
CA LEU A 62 -3.18 0.07 1.46
C LEU A 62 -1.91 -0.43 2.14
N LYS A 63 -1.79 -1.73 2.39
CA LYS A 63 -0.61 -2.26 3.10
C LYS A 63 0.66 -2.08 2.26
N ALA A 64 0.59 -2.31 0.94
CA ALA A 64 1.72 -2.12 0.05
C ALA A 64 2.14 -0.65 -0.03
N GLY A 65 1.17 0.27 -0.16
CA GLY A 65 1.42 1.72 -0.16
C GLY A 65 2.03 2.21 1.15
N LEU A 66 1.57 1.69 2.28
CA LEU A 66 2.12 2.00 3.60
C LEU A 66 3.57 1.50 3.75
N ILE A 67 3.85 0.30 3.27
CA ILE A 67 5.20 -0.26 3.26
C ILE A 67 6.12 0.57 2.37
N VAL A 68 5.67 0.95 1.17
CA VAL A 68 6.45 1.78 0.24
C VAL A 68 6.68 3.18 0.81
N ALA A 69 5.66 3.83 1.38
CA ALA A 69 5.81 5.18 1.92
C ALA A 69 6.80 5.26 3.09
N VAL A 70 6.90 4.20 3.91
CA VAL A 70 7.64 4.22 5.18
C VAL A 70 8.93 3.42 5.14
N PHE A 71 8.89 2.19 4.63
CA PHE A 71 10.08 1.34 4.54
C PHE A 71 10.90 1.65 3.30
N MET A 72 10.28 2.17 2.23
CA MET A 72 11.00 2.80 1.13
C MET A 72 11.08 4.32 1.28
N HIS A 73 11.31 4.81 2.51
CA HIS A 73 11.66 6.20 2.87
C HIS A 73 13.00 6.62 2.21
N MET A 74 13.03 6.73 0.89
CA MET A 74 14.12 7.32 0.10
C MET A 74 13.50 8.12 -1.04
N ALA A 75 12.76 9.15 -0.65
CA ALA A 75 11.98 9.98 -1.57
C ALA A 75 12.82 10.88 -2.50
N TRP A 76 14.17 10.85 -2.45
CA TRP A 76 14.97 11.89 -3.11
C TRP A 76 15.93 11.50 -4.25
N GLU A 77 16.10 10.23 -4.60
CA GLU A 77 16.81 9.87 -5.86
C GLU A 77 16.06 8.84 -6.73
N ARG A 78 14.95 8.25 -6.26
CA ARG A 78 14.38 7.03 -6.88
C ARG A 78 12.85 7.00 -6.97
N LEU A 79 12.19 8.12 -7.27
CA LEU A 79 10.76 8.10 -7.67
C LEU A 79 10.51 7.09 -8.80
N ALA A 80 11.47 6.95 -9.73
CA ALA A 80 11.41 5.98 -10.82
C ALA A 80 11.31 4.52 -10.34
N LEU A 81 11.92 4.14 -9.21
CA LEU A 81 11.82 2.76 -8.69
C LEU A 81 10.49 2.51 -7.99
N THR A 82 9.98 3.51 -7.27
CA THR A 82 8.61 3.43 -6.72
C THR A 82 7.60 3.29 -7.84
N TYR A 83 7.69 4.11 -8.88
CA TYR A 83 6.84 3.97 -10.07
C TYR A 83 7.09 2.62 -10.76
N ALA A 84 8.31 2.12 -10.88
CA ALA A 84 8.55 0.82 -11.49
C ALA A 84 7.89 -0.36 -10.74
N ILE A 85 7.68 -0.24 -9.42
CA ILE A 85 7.02 -1.27 -8.60
C ILE A 85 5.50 -1.07 -8.54
N LEU A 86 5.02 0.19 -8.51
CA LEU A 86 3.61 0.53 -8.37
C LEU A 86 2.86 0.56 -9.72
N LEU A 87 3.56 0.89 -10.81
CA LEU A 87 3.01 0.98 -12.15
C LEU A 87 2.54 -0.38 -12.70
N PRO A 88 3.25 -1.52 -12.52
CA PRO A 88 2.77 -2.82 -13.00
C PRO A 88 1.44 -3.24 -12.35
N PRO A 89 1.27 -3.19 -11.01
CA PRO A 89 -0.02 -3.44 -10.37
C PRO A 89 -1.13 -2.51 -10.87
N LEU A 90 -0.83 -1.22 -11.04
CA LEU A 90 -1.79 -0.23 -11.52
C LEU A 90 -2.25 -0.53 -12.95
N LEU A 91 -1.33 -0.87 -13.85
CA LEU A 91 -1.61 -1.27 -15.23
C LEU A 91 -2.53 -2.49 -15.28
N VAL A 92 -2.25 -3.51 -14.45
CA VAL A 92 -3.09 -4.71 -14.35
C VAL A 92 -4.49 -4.32 -13.87
N LEU A 93 -4.61 -3.42 -12.89
CA LEU A 93 -5.91 -2.98 -12.36
C LEU A 93 -6.73 -2.22 -13.41
N VAL A 94 -6.08 -1.34 -14.18
CA VAL A 94 -6.71 -0.64 -15.32
C VAL A 94 -7.15 -1.65 -16.39
N PHE A 95 -6.30 -2.60 -16.74
CA PHE A 95 -6.63 -3.63 -17.73
C PHE A 95 -7.83 -4.48 -17.29
N VAL A 96 -7.87 -4.91 -16.03
CA VAL A 96 -9.00 -5.64 -15.45
C VAL A 96 -10.26 -4.78 -15.47
N ALA A 97 -10.18 -3.49 -15.10
CA ALA A 97 -11.32 -2.58 -15.14
C ALA A 97 -11.89 -2.42 -16.56
N LEU A 98 -11.02 -2.30 -17.57
CA LEU A 98 -11.43 -2.26 -18.97
C LEU A 98 -12.09 -3.58 -19.41
N MET A 99 -11.52 -4.73 -19.03
CA MET A 99 -12.11 -6.05 -19.35
C MET A 99 -13.47 -6.27 -18.70
N VAL A 100 -13.67 -5.80 -17.46
CA VAL A 100 -14.98 -5.86 -16.78
C VAL A 100 -15.99 -4.95 -17.49
N SER A 101 -15.56 -3.76 -17.92
CA SER A 101 -16.40 -2.83 -18.69
C SER A 101 -16.86 -3.45 -20.01
N GLU A 102 -15.91 -3.95 -20.83
CA GLU A 102 -16.17 -4.68 -22.07
C GLU A 102 -17.14 -5.86 -21.85
N SER A 103 -16.89 -6.67 -20.82
CA SER A 103 -17.74 -7.82 -20.49
C SER A 103 -19.19 -7.41 -20.21
N ASN A 104 -19.40 -6.29 -19.50
CA ASN A 104 -20.73 -5.74 -19.25
C ASN A 104 -21.38 -5.20 -20.52
N TYR A 105 -20.64 -4.52 -21.41
CA TYR A 105 -21.17 -4.07 -22.70
C TYR A 105 -21.57 -5.23 -23.61
N VAL A 106 -20.78 -6.29 -23.66
CA VAL A 106 -21.08 -7.51 -24.42
C VAL A 106 -22.31 -8.21 -23.83
N LEU A 107 -22.40 -8.35 -22.50
CA LEU A 107 -23.55 -8.92 -21.83
C LEU A 107 -24.82 -8.11 -22.13
N PHE A 108 -24.76 -6.79 -21.96
CA PHE A 108 -25.88 -5.88 -22.20
C PHE A 108 -26.37 -5.97 -23.64
N THR A 109 -25.46 -5.89 -24.61
CA THR A 109 -25.78 -6.02 -26.04
C THR A 109 -26.39 -7.39 -26.33
N ARG A 110 -25.86 -8.47 -25.74
CA ARG A 110 -26.40 -9.82 -25.93
C ARG A 110 -27.83 -9.93 -25.38
N VAL A 111 -28.11 -9.38 -24.20
CA VAL A 111 -29.46 -9.38 -23.62
C VAL A 111 -30.40 -8.46 -24.42
N ALA A 112 -29.95 -7.29 -24.84
CA ALA A 112 -30.76 -6.31 -25.57
C ALA A 112 -31.18 -6.79 -26.97
N PHE A 113 -30.30 -7.51 -27.68
CA PHE A 113 -30.56 -7.95 -29.05
C PHE A 113 -30.94 -9.44 -29.18
N PHE A 114 -30.50 -10.31 -28.26
CA PHE A 114 -30.78 -11.75 -28.29
C PHE A 114 -31.62 -12.26 -27.09
N GLY A 115 -31.89 -11.43 -26.08
CA GLY A 115 -32.74 -11.78 -24.93
C GLY A 115 -34.25 -11.70 -25.21
N THR A 116 -34.66 -11.23 -26.40
CA THR A 116 -36.05 -11.15 -26.86
C THR A 116 -36.41 -12.20 -27.93
N GLY A 117 -35.60 -13.27 -28.08
CA GLY A 117 -36.03 -14.47 -28.80
C GLY A 117 -37.01 -15.31 -27.94
N PRO A 118 -37.93 -16.08 -28.54
CA PRO A 118 -39.06 -16.72 -27.84
C PRO A 118 -38.67 -17.58 -26.64
#